data_AF-A0AAD9VAA7-F1
#
_entry.id   AF-A0AAD9VAA7-F1
#
_cell.length_a   1.000
_cell.length_b   1.000
_cell.length_c   1.000
_cell.angle_alpha   90.00
_cell.angle_beta   90.00
_cell.angle_gamma   90.00
#
_symmetry.space_group_name_H-M   'P 1'
#
loop_
_entity.id
_entity.type
_entity.pdbx_description
1 polymer ?
#
loop_
_entity_poly.entity_id
_entity_poly.type
_entity_poly.pdbx_seq_one_letter_code
_entity_poly.pdbx_strand_id
1 'polypeptide(L)'
;MKAMLRRTLLANSSWYRCLCTKATLRRSIAFCASYSHRRDMHEETKIKIPDFSQEFKGMDPSFPCLTEQAPRSSIFGVDPVYSKVNSGYKTFLYGQQFEFKYNGGVIPQLQVAYETWGDLNDAKDNVVLLCSGLSASSHAKSHPENPTPGWWESFIGPGCALDTDKFFIICCNNLGGCYGSSGPSSMNPVHAVVGASLGGMVSLDAAALFPDRVGRVVTISACAQSHPASIALRYVQRRVLMSDPNWNNGFYYDGRYPRLGMKHAREVATITYRSGTEWQQRFGRKRIDDPQTISPNLCPEFEIESYLDYQGDSFCVKYDPNSLLYISKAMDLFDLGEGFNSLVEGMARIQCPTLVLGVQSDVLFPVTQQREIEALLKEALS
;
A
#
# COMPACT_ATOMS: atom_id res chain seq x y z
N MET A 1 9.18 -20.88 16.45
CA MET A 1 9.22 -20.78 14.96
C MET A 1 8.33 -21.82 14.24
N LYS A 2 8.61 -22.22 13.00
CA LYS A 2 7.85 -23.10 12.05
C LYS A 2 6.30 -23.15 11.94
N ALA A 3 5.45 -22.69 12.86
CA ALA A 3 3.98 -22.85 12.69
C ALA A 3 3.01 -21.72 13.16
N MET A 4 3.45 -20.55 13.62
CA MET A 4 2.52 -19.42 13.93
C MET A 4 2.11 -18.77 12.63
N LEU A 5 3.10 -18.57 11.78
CA LEU A 5 2.94 -18.24 10.38
C LEU A 5 2.12 -19.25 9.60
N ARG A 6 1.95 -20.49 10.07
CA ARG A 6 1.03 -21.43 9.41
C ARG A 6 -0.41 -20.92 9.46
N ARG A 7 -0.75 -20.10 10.47
CA ARG A 7 -2.07 -19.50 10.68
C ARG A 7 -2.10 -17.98 10.51
N THR A 8 -1.05 -17.22 10.85
CA THR A 8 -0.96 -15.81 10.39
C THR A 8 -0.91 -15.72 8.85
N LEU A 9 -0.52 -16.81 8.17
CA LEU A 9 -0.83 -16.98 6.75
C LEU A 9 -2.29 -17.22 6.46
N LEU A 10 -3.03 -18.05 7.22
CA LEU A 10 -4.47 -18.19 7.01
C LEU A 10 -5.21 -16.85 7.19
N ALA A 11 -4.74 -15.93 8.04
CA ALA A 11 -5.19 -14.53 8.04
C ALA A 11 -4.64 -13.69 6.88
N ASN A 12 -3.38 -13.81 6.47
CA ASN A 12 -2.97 -13.25 5.18
C ASN A 12 -3.66 -13.95 3.99
N SER A 13 -4.42 -15.02 4.21
CA SER A 13 -5.25 -15.70 3.23
C SER A 13 -6.68 -15.16 3.24
N SER A 14 -7.21 -14.54 4.29
CA SER A 14 -8.41 -13.70 4.08
C SER A 14 -8.16 -12.58 3.04
N TRP A 15 -6.90 -12.25 2.77
CA TRP A 15 -6.45 -11.07 2.03
C TRP A 15 -5.78 -11.34 0.66
N TYR A 16 -4.69 -12.11 0.64
CA TYR A 16 -3.74 -12.11 -0.47
C TYR A 16 -3.95 -13.27 -1.41
N ARG A 17 -5.02 -13.15 -2.18
CA ARG A 17 -5.55 -14.24 -2.98
C ARG A 17 -6.02 -13.75 -4.36
N CYS A 18 -5.08 -13.21 -5.15
CA CYS A 18 -5.33 -12.48 -6.42
C CYS A 18 -4.94 -13.27 -7.68
N LEU A 19 -5.47 -12.83 -8.83
CA LEU A 19 -5.81 -13.54 -10.07
C LEU A 19 -4.64 -14.07 -10.91
N CYS A 20 -4.55 -15.41 -11.04
CA CYS A 20 -3.99 -16.06 -12.22
C CYS A 20 -4.66 -17.42 -12.50
N THR A 21 -5.74 -17.42 -13.29
CA THR A 21 -6.22 -18.61 -14.01
C THR A 21 -6.71 -18.24 -15.41
N LYS A 22 -6.37 -19.05 -16.41
CA LYS A 22 -6.79 -18.89 -17.83
C LYS A 22 -8.30 -19.16 -18.07
N ALA A 23 -9.12 -19.25 -17.01
CA ALA A 23 -10.46 -19.86 -17.06
C ALA A 23 -11.61 -18.87 -17.29
N THR A 24 -11.46 -17.58 -16.95
CA THR A 24 -12.54 -16.59 -17.09
C THR A 24 -12.77 -16.11 -18.53
N LEU A 25 -11.94 -16.54 -19.48
CA LEU A 25 -12.02 -16.12 -20.89
C LEU A 25 -13.22 -16.74 -21.67
N ARG A 26 -13.92 -17.74 -21.13
CA ARG A 26 -14.97 -18.49 -21.85
C ARG A 26 -16.41 -18.26 -21.42
N ARG A 27 -16.69 -17.47 -20.36
CA ARG A 27 -18.07 -17.08 -20.00
C ARG A 27 -18.42 -15.62 -20.30
N SER A 28 -17.45 -14.71 -20.32
CA SER A 28 -17.68 -13.31 -20.76
C SER A 28 -18.02 -13.19 -22.25
N ILE A 29 -17.61 -14.16 -23.08
CA ILE A 29 -17.96 -14.22 -24.51
C ILE A 29 -19.46 -14.54 -24.72
N ALA A 30 -20.09 -15.29 -23.81
CA ALA A 30 -21.49 -15.68 -23.93
C ALA A 30 -22.49 -14.55 -23.58
N PHE A 31 -22.10 -13.58 -22.73
CA PHE A 31 -22.97 -12.45 -22.36
C PHE A 31 -22.85 -11.25 -23.30
N CYS A 32 -21.77 -11.18 -24.12
CA CYS A 32 -21.68 -10.20 -25.22
C CYS A 32 -22.48 -10.60 -26.48
N ALA A 33 -22.96 -11.85 -26.57
CA ALA A 33 -23.65 -12.36 -27.75
C ALA A 33 -25.16 -12.06 -27.82
N SER A 34 -25.76 -11.50 -26.76
CA SER A 34 -27.20 -11.18 -26.70
C SER A 34 -27.53 -9.69 -26.78
N TYR A 35 -26.52 -8.81 -26.82
CA TYR A 35 -26.70 -7.36 -26.97
C TYR A 35 -26.50 -6.84 -28.41
N SER A 36 -26.47 -7.74 -29.39
CA SER A 36 -26.38 -7.40 -30.82
C SER A 36 -27.75 -7.12 -31.45
N HIS A 37 -28.61 -6.32 -30.80
CA HIS A 37 -29.86 -5.78 -31.38
C HIS A 37 -30.28 -4.44 -30.74
N ARG A 38 -29.39 -3.45 -30.80
CA ARG A 38 -29.78 -2.03 -30.79
C ARG A 38 -28.79 -1.23 -31.64
N ARG A 39 -29.02 -1.22 -32.96
CA ARG A 39 -28.47 -0.17 -33.84
C ARG A 39 -29.20 1.15 -33.55
N ASP A 40 -28.61 2.23 -34.06
CA ASP A 40 -29.18 3.57 -34.14
C ASP A 40 -29.27 4.33 -32.80
N MET A 41 -28.21 5.07 -32.48
CA MET A 41 -28.22 6.56 -32.41
C MET A 41 -26.95 7.08 -31.73
N HIS A 42 -25.88 7.25 -32.50
CA HIS A 42 -24.87 8.28 -32.23
C HIS A 42 -24.40 8.83 -33.57
N GLU A 43 -24.91 10.01 -33.94
CA GLU A 43 -24.14 10.89 -34.81
C GLU A 43 -22.80 11.16 -34.12
N GLU A 44 -21.70 10.87 -34.80
CA GLU A 44 -20.42 11.46 -34.42
C GLU A 44 -20.56 12.97 -34.58
N THR A 45 -20.83 13.67 -33.49
CA THR A 45 -20.78 15.13 -33.44
C THR A 45 -19.33 15.56 -33.61
N LYS A 46 -18.85 15.57 -34.87
CA LYS A 46 -17.55 16.11 -35.24
C LYS A 46 -17.50 17.53 -34.70
N ILE A 47 -16.68 17.73 -33.67
CA ILE A 47 -16.44 19.04 -33.07
C ILE A 47 -16.05 19.96 -34.22
N LYS A 48 -16.87 20.98 -34.50
CA LYS A 48 -16.55 21.98 -35.51
C LYS A 48 -15.35 22.75 -35.02
N ILE A 49 -14.16 22.32 -35.43
CA ILE A 49 -12.91 23.04 -35.24
C ILE A 49 -13.09 24.42 -35.91
N PRO A 50 -12.93 25.53 -35.18
CA PRO A 50 -12.97 26.86 -35.77
C PRO A 50 -11.94 27.01 -36.89
N ASP A 51 -12.22 27.91 -37.84
CA ASP A 51 -11.25 28.27 -38.87
C ASP A 51 -10.14 29.15 -38.28
N PHE A 52 -9.05 28.52 -37.86
CA PHE A 52 -7.86 29.16 -37.30
C PHE A 52 -6.96 29.77 -38.39
N SER A 53 -7.53 30.61 -39.24
CA SER A 53 -6.79 31.43 -40.22
C SER A 53 -5.86 32.48 -39.57
N GLN A 54 -5.97 32.69 -38.26
CA GLN A 54 -4.97 33.34 -37.43
C GLN A 54 -4.23 32.29 -36.58
N GLU A 55 -2.90 32.37 -36.57
CA GLU A 55 -2.03 31.48 -35.80
C GLU A 55 -2.25 31.69 -34.28
N PHE A 56 -2.90 30.72 -33.63
CA PHE A 56 -3.18 30.77 -32.20
C PHE A 56 -1.89 30.60 -31.38
N LYS A 57 -1.38 31.70 -30.83
CA LYS A 57 -0.25 31.71 -29.89
C LYS A 57 -0.65 31.21 -28.50
N GLY A 58 -0.94 29.91 -28.42
CA GLY A 58 -1.07 29.19 -27.16
C GLY A 58 0.29 29.00 -26.46
N MET A 59 0.28 28.35 -25.29
CA MET A 59 1.51 27.76 -24.76
C MET A 59 2.02 26.71 -25.73
N ASP A 60 3.34 26.57 -25.85
CA ASP A 60 3.95 25.51 -26.64
C ASP A 60 3.47 24.14 -26.12
N PRO A 61 2.82 23.30 -26.97
CA PRO A 61 2.41 21.96 -26.59
C PRO A 61 3.60 20.99 -26.49
N SER A 62 4.82 21.40 -26.87
CA SER A 62 6.02 20.62 -26.61
C SER A 62 6.22 20.46 -25.10
N PHE A 63 6.52 19.22 -24.71
CA PHE A 63 6.70 18.84 -23.30
C PHE A 63 8.09 18.21 -23.14
N PRO A 64 9.18 18.97 -23.38
CA PRO A 64 10.53 18.41 -23.49
C PRO A 64 10.99 17.68 -22.24
N CYS A 65 10.49 18.06 -21.05
CA CYS A 65 10.74 17.36 -19.79
C CYS A 65 10.14 15.93 -19.69
N LEU A 66 9.27 15.50 -20.61
CA LEU A 66 8.88 14.08 -20.75
C LEU A 66 9.90 13.29 -21.59
N THR A 67 10.68 13.96 -22.44
CA THR A 67 11.67 13.35 -23.35
C THR A 67 13.11 13.50 -22.86
N GLU A 68 13.42 14.55 -22.13
CA GLU A 68 14.74 14.88 -21.58
C GLU A 68 14.66 14.88 -20.05
N GLN A 69 15.60 14.18 -19.39
CA GLN A 69 15.64 14.14 -17.93
C GLN A 69 16.15 15.46 -17.37
N ALA A 70 15.25 16.27 -16.81
CA ALA A 70 15.60 17.53 -16.16
C ALA A 70 16.62 17.32 -15.02
N PRO A 71 17.54 18.30 -14.79
CA PRO A 71 18.52 18.21 -13.72
C PRO A 71 17.85 18.18 -12.34
N ARG A 72 18.35 17.30 -11.47
CA ARG A 72 17.68 16.89 -10.22
C ARG A 72 18.08 17.80 -9.07
N SER A 73 17.10 18.43 -8.40
CA SER A 73 17.32 19.07 -7.09
C SER A 73 16.91 18.11 -5.96
N SER A 74 17.76 17.96 -4.95
CA SER A 74 17.61 16.94 -3.90
C SER A 74 17.19 17.52 -2.53
N ILE A 75 16.56 18.69 -2.52
CA ILE A 75 16.45 19.55 -1.32
C ILE A 75 15.01 19.60 -0.76
N PHE A 76 14.38 18.43 -0.60
CA PHE A 76 12.95 18.36 -0.23
C PHE A 76 12.63 17.55 1.05
N GLY A 77 13.46 17.70 2.09
CA GLY A 77 13.10 17.32 3.47
C GLY A 77 13.24 15.85 3.84
N VAL A 78 12.83 15.51 5.06
CA VAL A 78 12.87 14.16 5.64
C VAL A 78 11.61 13.37 5.29
N ASP A 79 11.58 12.80 4.09
CA ASP A 79 10.65 11.75 3.71
C ASP A 79 11.11 10.37 4.23
N PRO A 80 10.19 9.46 4.58
CA PRO A 80 10.55 8.09 4.93
C PRO A 80 11.23 7.37 3.75
N VAL A 81 12.39 6.77 4.03
CA VAL A 81 13.23 6.16 3.00
C VAL A 81 12.68 4.78 2.64
N TYR A 82 11.99 4.71 1.50
CA TYR A 82 11.67 3.44 0.86
C TYR A 82 12.88 2.98 0.03
N SER A 83 13.44 1.82 0.39
CA SER A 83 14.59 1.19 -0.27
C SER A 83 14.22 -0.20 -0.81
N LYS A 84 14.85 -0.60 -1.92
CA LYS A 84 14.77 -1.98 -2.42
C LYS A 84 15.72 -2.85 -1.61
N VAL A 85 15.18 -3.56 -0.62
CA VAL A 85 15.96 -4.42 0.28
C VAL A 85 16.37 -5.69 -0.48
N ASN A 86 17.68 -5.89 -0.67
CA ASN A 86 18.23 -7.05 -1.38
C ASN A 86 19.01 -8.02 -0.45
N SER A 87 19.27 -7.63 0.80
CA SER A 87 20.08 -8.37 1.77
C SER A 87 19.69 -7.98 3.21
N GLY A 88 20.18 -8.72 4.22
CA GLY A 88 19.92 -8.45 5.65
C GLY A 88 18.60 -9.03 6.20
N TYR A 89 17.66 -9.38 5.33
CA TYR A 89 16.45 -10.11 5.74
C TYR A 89 16.70 -11.61 5.88
N LYS A 90 15.90 -12.27 6.72
CA LYS A 90 15.86 -13.73 6.92
C LYS A 90 14.62 -14.29 6.23
N THR A 91 14.70 -15.37 5.45
CA THR A 91 13.49 -16.00 4.88
C THR A 91 12.98 -17.14 5.75
N PHE A 92 11.66 -17.26 5.87
CA PHE A 92 10.99 -18.47 6.34
C PHE A 92 10.22 -19.10 5.16
N LEU A 93 10.02 -20.42 5.22
CA LEU A 93 9.26 -21.20 4.25
C LEU A 93 8.04 -21.87 4.90
N TYR A 94 6.84 -21.55 4.41
CA TYR A 94 5.64 -22.36 4.61
C TYR A 94 5.60 -23.43 3.53
N GLY A 95 6.11 -24.61 3.86
CA GLY A 95 6.17 -25.78 2.98
C GLY A 95 4.81 -26.51 2.84
N GLN A 96 3.71 -25.77 2.86
CA GLN A 96 2.37 -26.31 2.62
C GLN A 96 1.70 -25.52 1.49
N GLN A 97 0.69 -26.13 0.89
CA GLN A 97 -0.14 -25.47 -0.11
C GLN A 97 -0.81 -24.23 0.50
N PHE A 98 -0.68 -23.09 -0.17
CA PHE A 98 -1.39 -21.86 0.15
C PHE A 98 -2.35 -21.57 -1.00
N GLU A 99 -3.63 -21.83 -0.77
CA GLU A 99 -4.72 -21.57 -1.70
C GLU A 99 -5.07 -20.07 -1.74
N PHE A 100 -5.98 -19.63 -2.63
CA PHE A 100 -6.42 -18.25 -2.90
C PHE A 100 -8.01 -18.08 -2.86
N LYS A 101 -8.60 -17.17 -2.06
CA LYS A 101 -10.03 -16.91 -1.66
C LYS A 101 -10.86 -16.33 -2.79
N TYR A 102 -10.42 -15.22 -3.39
CA TYR A 102 -11.20 -14.54 -4.41
C TYR A 102 -11.15 -15.24 -5.78
N ASN A 103 -10.34 -16.29 -5.96
CA ASN A 103 -10.13 -16.93 -7.27
C ASN A 103 -9.87 -18.46 -7.28
N GLY A 104 -9.81 -19.13 -6.13
CA GLY A 104 -9.48 -20.57 -6.01
C GLY A 104 -8.05 -20.96 -6.42
N GLY A 105 -7.17 -20.00 -6.68
CA GLY A 105 -5.79 -20.23 -7.09
C GLY A 105 -4.94 -20.85 -5.99
N VAL A 106 -3.70 -21.24 -6.29
CA VAL A 106 -2.83 -21.97 -5.35
C VAL A 106 -1.36 -21.65 -5.64
N ILE A 107 -0.57 -21.46 -4.58
CA ILE A 107 0.89 -21.60 -4.63
C ILE A 107 1.35 -22.81 -3.79
N PRO A 108 2.28 -23.66 -4.29
CA PRO A 108 2.65 -24.91 -3.61
C PRO A 108 3.36 -24.73 -2.27
N GLN A 109 4.13 -23.65 -2.17
CA GLN A 109 4.85 -23.21 -0.99
C GLN A 109 4.88 -21.69 -0.99
N LEU A 110 5.02 -21.11 0.20
CA LEU A 110 5.06 -19.67 0.37
C LEU A 110 6.34 -19.30 1.12
N GLN A 111 7.25 -18.60 0.43
CA GLN A 111 8.55 -18.17 0.94
C GLN A 111 8.62 -16.67 1.04
N VAL A 112 9.21 -16.21 2.15
CA VAL A 112 8.84 -14.92 2.66
C VAL A 112 9.90 -14.45 3.70
N ALA A 113 10.53 -13.29 3.43
CA ALA A 113 11.62 -12.55 4.13
C ALA A 113 11.29 -11.48 5.21
N TYR A 114 11.93 -11.54 6.38
CA TYR A 114 11.62 -10.72 7.55
C TYR A 114 12.86 -10.26 8.31
N GLU A 115 12.69 -9.28 9.21
CA GLU A 115 13.74 -8.74 10.08
C GLU A 115 13.27 -8.65 11.55
N THR A 116 14.24 -8.58 12.47
CA THR A 116 14.00 -8.69 13.93
C THR A 116 14.93 -7.79 14.74
N TRP A 117 14.41 -7.16 15.79
CA TRP A 117 15.17 -6.31 16.72
C TRP A 117 14.78 -6.59 18.17
N GLY A 118 15.71 -6.37 19.11
CA GLY A 118 15.57 -6.75 20.51
C GLY A 118 15.78 -8.26 20.75
N ASP A 119 15.65 -8.67 22.02
CA ASP A 119 15.86 -10.06 22.45
C ASP A 119 14.55 -10.76 22.83
N LEU A 120 14.43 -12.03 22.44
CA LEU A 120 13.29 -12.89 22.76
C LEU A 120 13.48 -13.50 24.15
N ASN A 121 12.58 -13.20 25.08
CA ASN A 121 12.66 -13.75 26.44
C ASN A 121 12.32 -15.26 26.49
N ASP A 122 12.66 -15.93 27.59
CA ASP A 122 12.48 -17.39 27.73
C ASP A 122 11.00 -17.83 27.58
N ALA A 123 10.09 -17.03 28.15
CA ALA A 123 8.64 -17.19 28.05
C ALA A 123 8.13 -17.02 26.61
N LYS A 124 8.80 -16.20 25.79
CA LYS A 124 8.46 -15.79 24.42
C LYS A 124 7.11 -15.08 24.34
N ASP A 125 6.83 -14.25 25.33
CA ASP A 125 5.61 -13.44 25.50
C ASP A 125 5.85 -11.92 25.30
N ASN A 126 7.10 -11.52 25.00
CA ASN A 126 7.49 -10.14 24.68
C ASN A 126 7.50 -9.83 23.17
N VAL A 127 6.84 -10.66 22.34
CA VAL A 127 6.86 -10.53 20.87
C VAL A 127 5.91 -9.43 20.39
N VAL A 128 6.42 -8.46 19.64
CA VAL A 128 5.63 -7.47 18.90
C VAL A 128 5.72 -7.76 17.40
N LEU A 129 4.56 -7.96 16.77
CA LEU A 129 4.47 -8.14 15.32
C LEU A 129 4.19 -6.79 14.65
N LEU A 130 5.10 -6.33 13.80
CA LEU A 130 4.98 -5.08 13.05
C LEU A 130 4.56 -5.33 11.59
N CYS A 131 3.38 -4.84 11.23
CA CYS A 131 2.79 -4.91 9.89
C CYS A 131 3.07 -3.61 9.12
N SER A 132 3.69 -3.71 7.94
CA SER A 132 4.11 -2.55 7.14
C SER A 132 2.96 -1.90 6.35
N GLY A 133 3.13 -0.64 5.92
CA GLY A 133 2.23 0.00 4.95
C GLY A 133 2.44 -0.49 3.50
N LEU A 134 1.59 -0.08 2.55
CA LEU A 134 1.61 -0.58 1.16
C LEU A 134 3.00 -0.49 0.50
N SER A 135 3.72 0.61 0.66
CA SER A 135 5.05 0.82 0.05
C SER A 135 6.24 0.32 0.88
N ALA A 136 6.02 -0.16 2.10
CA ALA A 136 7.07 -0.37 3.10
C ALA A 136 7.55 -1.83 3.16
N SER A 137 8.87 -2.02 3.25
CA SER A 137 9.55 -3.32 3.30
C SER A 137 9.53 -3.96 4.71
N SER A 138 10.15 -5.13 4.88
CA SER A 138 10.50 -5.67 6.21
C SER A 138 11.47 -4.77 6.99
N HIS A 139 12.24 -3.93 6.30
CA HIS A 139 13.32 -3.14 6.86
C HIS A 139 12.83 -1.89 7.58
N ALA A 140 12.28 -2.09 8.77
CA ALA A 140 11.75 -1.03 9.62
C ALA A 140 12.85 -0.23 10.34
N LYS A 141 14.00 -0.85 10.63
CA LYS A 141 15.17 -0.21 11.27
C LYS A 141 16.51 -0.81 10.81
N SER A 142 17.54 0.04 10.74
CA SER A 142 18.95 -0.33 10.61
C SER A 142 19.39 -1.41 11.62
N HIS A 143 20.29 -2.30 11.18
CA HIS A 143 20.92 -3.34 12.01
C HIS A 143 22.27 -3.78 11.38
N PRO A 144 23.14 -4.56 12.05
CA PRO A 144 24.48 -4.85 11.54
C PRO A 144 24.56 -5.52 10.16
N GLU A 145 23.56 -6.34 9.78
CA GLU A 145 23.50 -6.99 8.47
C GLU A 145 22.86 -6.11 7.37
N ASN A 146 22.18 -5.02 7.76
CA ASN A 146 21.71 -3.97 6.85
C ASN A 146 21.72 -2.59 7.56
N PRO A 147 22.81 -1.80 7.42
CA PRO A 147 22.99 -0.56 8.16
C PRO A 147 22.26 0.65 7.55
N THR A 148 21.48 0.49 6.47
CA THR A 148 20.67 1.60 5.95
C THR A 148 19.60 2.02 6.96
N PRO A 149 19.18 3.29 7.00
CA PRO A 149 18.01 3.68 7.78
C PRO A 149 16.74 2.99 7.27
N GLY A 150 15.97 2.39 8.18
CA GLY A 150 14.68 1.78 7.88
C GLY A 150 13.52 2.77 7.84
N TRP A 151 12.36 2.33 7.36
CA TRP A 151 11.19 3.21 7.18
C TRP A 151 10.57 3.72 8.50
N TRP A 152 10.96 3.14 9.64
CA TRP A 152 10.54 3.56 10.99
C TRP A 152 11.73 3.69 11.96
N GLU A 153 12.90 4.11 11.43
CA GLU A 153 14.18 4.16 12.13
C GLU A 153 14.13 4.80 13.54
N SER A 154 13.39 5.91 13.68
CA SER A 154 13.26 6.69 14.92
C SER A 154 12.21 6.14 15.90
N PHE A 155 11.36 5.21 15.48
CA PHE A 155 10.30 4.63 16.30
C PHE A 155 10.74 3.34 17.00
N ILE A 156 11.79 2.68 16.50
CA ILE A 156 12.30 1.40 16.97
C ILE A 156 13.69 1.59 17.58
N GLY A 157 13.93 1.01 18.76
CA GLY A 157 15.23 1.04 19.44
C GLY A 157 15.12 1.17 20.96
N PRO A 158 16.26 1.21 21.69
CA PRO A 158 16.30 1.34 23.14
C PRO A 158 15.56 2.58 23.62
N GLY A 159 14.52 2.40 24.44
CA GLY A 159 13.69 3.49 24.96
C GLY A 159 12.77 4.18 23.95
N CYS A 160 12.70 3.71 22.70
CA CYS A 160 11.79 4.23 21.68
C CYS A 160 10.33 3.74 21.89
N ALA A 161 9.40 4.19 21.03
CA ALA A 161 7.99 3.77 21.08
C ALA A 161 7.81 2.25 20.90
N LEU A 162 8.63 1.64 20.02
CA LEU A 162 8.84 0.21 19.94
C LEU A 162 10.20 -0.11 20.57
N ASP A 163 10.17 -0.28 21.89
CA ASP A 163 11.36 -0.42 22.73
C ASP A 163 12.02 -1.80 22.61
N THR A 164 13.22 -1.85 22.02
CA THR A 164 13.98 -3.11 21.83
C THR A 164 14.55 -3.68 23.11
N ASP A 165 14.64 -2.89 24.20
CA ASP A 165 15.11 -3.38 25.51
C ASP A 165 13.99 -4.14 26.24
N LYS A 166 12.75 -4.01 25.76
CA LYS A 166 11.55 -4.65 26.33
C LYS A 166 10.98 -5.72 25.41
N PHE A 167 10.94 -5.47 24.10
CA PHE A 167 10.19 -6.28 23.14
C PHE A 167 11.07 -6.91 22.07
N PHE A 168 10.73 -8.15 21.71
CA PHE A 168 11.24 -8.80 20.51
C PHE A 168 10.36 -8.40 19.32
N ILE A 169 10.83 -7.45 18.53
CA ILE A 169 10.10 -6.89 17.41
C ILE A 169 10.38 -7.74 16.17
N ILE A 170 9.33 -8.14 15.47
CA ILE A 170 9.39 -8.84 14.18
C ILE A 170 8.65 -7.97 13.16
N CYS A 171 9.36 -7.42 12.17
CA CYS A 171 8.68 -6.77 11.04
C CYS A 171 8.50 -7.74 9.89
N CYS A 172 7.23 -7.95 9.57
CA CYS A 172 6.84 -8.67 8.38
C CYS A 172 6.66 -7.70 7.22
N ASN A 173 7.19 -8.05 6.05
CA ASN A 173 6.68 -7.52 4.79
C ASN A 173 5.19 -7.99 4.61
N ASN A 174 4.40 -7.45 3.68
CA ASN A 174 2.99 -7.84 3.45
C ASN A 174 2.84 -8.89 2.33
N LEU A 175 1.97 -9.91 2.43
CA LEU A 175 1.96 -11.04 1.45
C LEU A 175 1.94 -10.60 -0.02
N GLY A 176 2.79 -11.24 -0.84
CA GLY A 176 3.71 -10.44 -1.67
C GLY A 176 4.94 -9.99 -0.85
N GLY A 177 5.19 -10.68 0.27
CA GLY A 177 5.96 -10.20 1.42
C GLY A 177 5.61 -10.97 2.73
N CYS A 178 6.19 -10.67 3.91
CA CYS A 178 6.78 -11.69 4.79
C CYS A 178 7.16 -11.47 6.31
N TYR A 179 6.55 -12.22 7.25
CA TYR A 179 7.11 -13.30 8.17
C TYR A 179 7.78 -13.22 9.62
N GLY A 180 7.63 -14.31 10.44
CA GLY A 180 8.17 -14.63 11.81
C GLY A 180 7.23 -15.50 12.76
N SER A 181 7.68 -16.51 13.58
CA SER A 181 6.83 -17.73 13.88
C SER A 181 6.85 -18.51 15.27
N SER A 182 5.86 -19.41 15.62
CA SER A 182 5.73 -20.45 16.72
C SER A 182 4.50 -21.47 16.67
N GLY A 183 4.64 -22.76 17.03
CA GLY A 183 3.75 -23.88 16.60
C GLY A 183 2.72 -24.54 17.57
N PRO A 184 2.03 -25.64 17.15
CA PRO A 184 0.75 -26.11 17.73
C PRO A 184 0.82 -26.90 19.05
N SER A 185 2.00 -27.19 19.59
CA SER A 185 2.19 -27.77 20.92
C SER A 185 2.61 -26.70 21.95
N SER A 186 2.36 -25.42 21.65
CA SER A 186 2.77 -24.29 22.50
C SER A 186 1.71 -23.20 22.43
N MET A 187 0.95 -23.01 23.52
CA MET A 187 0.23 -21.76 23.73
C MET A 187 1.26 -20.68 24.01
N ASN A 188 1.32 -19.64 23.18
CA ASN A 188 1.98 -18.38 23.50
C ASN A 188 1.27 -17.24 22.76
N PRO A 189 0.85 -16.18 23.45
CA PRO A 189 0.29 -14.98 22.84
C PRO A 189 1.41 -14.15 22.19
N VAL A 190 1.08 -13.47 21.09
CA VAL A 190 1.81 -12.30 20.62
C VAL A 190 1.43 -11.14 21.55
N HIS A 191 2.41 -10.42 22.09
CA HIS A 191 2.18 -9.35 23.05
C HIS A 191 1.26 -8.26 22.49
N ALA A 192 1.59 -7.82 21.27
CA ALA A 192 0.83 -6.87 20.48
C ALA A 192 1.05 -7.08 18.97
N VAL A 193 0.03 -6.81 18.18
CA VAL A 193 0.17 -6.61 16.72
C VAL A 193 0.01 -5.11 16.44
N VAL A 194 1.00 -4.52 15.79
CA VAL A 194 1.12 -3.08 15.55
C VAL A 194 1.20 -2.83 14.05
N GLY A 195 0.42 -1.88 13.54
CA GLY A 195 0.49 -1.54 12.12
C GLY A 195 -0.12 -0.18 11.77
N ALA A 196 0.37 0.39 10.67
CA ALA A 196 -0.07 1.67 10.15
C ALA A 196 -0.58 1.55 8.70
N SER A 197 -1.61 2.33 8.33
CA SER A 197 -2.25 2.25 7.02
C SER A 197 -2.73 0.83 6.71
N LEU A 198 -2.36 0.24 5.56
CA LEU A 198 -2.54 -1.18 5.27
C LEU A 198 -2.17 -2.09 6.45
N GLY A 199 -1.02 -1.85 7.09
CA GLY A 199 -0.57 -2.63 8.23
C GLY A 199 -1.53 -2.56 9.41
N GLY A 200 -2.19 -1.42 9.63
CA GLY A 200 -3.20 -1.25 10.68
C GLY A 200 -4.49 -2.01 10.39
N MET A 201 -4.84 -2.18 9.10
CA MET A 201 -5.93 -3.07 8.69
C MET A 201 -5.56 -4.55 8.93
N VAL A 202 -4.33 -4.95 8.57
CA VAL A 202 -3.80 -6.30 8.80
C VAL A 202 -3.74 -6.61 10.31
N SER A 203 -3.39 -5.64 11.15
CA SER A 203 -3.43 -5.79 12.63
C SER A 203 -4.83 -6.11 13.15
N LEU A 204 -5.88 -5.46 12.62
CA LEU A 204 -7.26 -5.71 13.00
C LEU A 204 -7.71 -7.12 12.59
N ASP A 205 -7.48 -7.54 11.34
CA ASP A 205 -7.88 -8.89 10.90
C ASP A 205 -7.05 -10.00 11.57
N ALA A 206 -5.78 -9.76 11.88
CA ALA A 206 -4.95 -10.69 12.64
C ALA A 206 -5.54 -10.97 14.04
N ALA A 207 -6.10 -9.96 14.71
CA ALA A 207 -6.81 -10.12 15.97
C ALA A 207 -8.18 -10.78 15.78
N ALA A 208 -8.92 -10.39 14.74
CA ALA A 208 -10.24 -10.94 14.42
C ALA A 208 -10.19 -12.42 13.99
N LEU A 209 -9.03 -12.95 13.59
CA LEU A 209 -8.84 -14.35 13.22
C LEU A 209 -8.09 -15.19 14.24
N PHE A 210 -7.32 -14.56 15.14
CA PHE A 210 -6.63 -15.23 16.24
C PHE A 210 -6.85 -14.52 17.59
N PRO A 211 -8.11 -14.39 18.06
CA PRO A 211 -8.41 -13.72 19.33
C PRO A 211 -7.61 -14.31 20.51
N ASP A 212 -7.50 -15.64 20.58
CA ASP A 212 -6.74 -16.35 21.62
C ASP A 212 -5.21 -16.12 21.58
N ARG A 213 -4.70 -15.41 20.56
CA ARG A 213 -3.26 -15.27 20.30
C ARG A 213 -2.78 -13.84 20.17
N VAL A 214 -3.65 -12.87 19.96
CA VAL A 214 -3.28 -11.46 19.89
C VAL A 214 -3.62 -10.82 21.23
N GLY A 215 -2.61 -10.56 22.06
CA GLY A 215 -2.81 -10.00 23.39
C GLY A 215 -3.30 -8.55 23.35
N ARG A 216 -2.88 -7.77 22.34
CA ARG A 216 -3.22 -6.34 22.13
C ARG A 216 -3.14 -5.97 20.64
N VAL A 217 -3.86 -4.93 20.22
CA VAL A 217 -3.72 -4.32 18.88
C VAL A 217 -3.34 -2.85 19.01
N VAL A 218 -2.47 -2.38 18.12
CA VAL A 218 -2.30 -0.96 17.81
C VAL A 218 -2.54 -0.75 16.32
N THR A 219 -3.52 0.08 15.98
CA THR A 219 -3.86 0.41 14.58
C THR A 219 -3.78 1.93 14.37
N ILE A 220 -3.07 2.34 13.30
CA ILE A 220 -2.68 3.75 13.07
C ILE A 220 -3.10 4.17 11.65
N SER A 221 -3.92 5.22 11.50
CA SER A 221 -4.39 5.73 10.19
C SER A 221 -4.90 4.62 9.26
N ALA A 222 -5.79 3.78 9.79
CA ALA A 222 -6.39 2.63 9.10
C ALA A 222 -7.92 2.66 9.25
N CYS A 223 -8.59 1.64 8.72
CA CYS A 223 -10.05 1.48 8.76
C CYS A 223 -10.43 0.00 8.89
N ALA A 224 -11.69 -0.29 9.27
CA ALA A 224 -12.26 -1.64 9.29
C ALA A 224 -12.79 -2.11 7.92
N GLN A 225 -13.10 -1.15 7.04
CA GLN A 225 -13.44 -1.33 5.61
C GLN A 225 -13.03 -0.07 4.83
N SER A 226 -12.69 -0.20 3.55
CA SER A 226 -12.29 0.95 2.74
C SER A 226 -13.47 1.84 2.32
N HIS A 227 -13.41 3.14 2.64
CA HIS A 227 -14.45 4.10 2.23
C HIS A 227 -14.32 4.51 0.74
N PRO A 228 -15.41 4.95 0.06
CA PRO A 228 -15.44 5.19 -1.39
C PRO A 228 -14.35 6.13 -1.93
N ALA A 229 -14.00 7.19 -1.20
CA ALA A 229 -12.95 8.12 -1.61
C ALA A 229 -11.58 7.42 -1.73
N SER A 230 -11.24 6.58 -0.75
CA SER A 230 -9.98 5.81 -0.74
C SER A 230 -9.93 4.78 -1.89
N ILE A 231 -11.08 4.16 -2.21
CA ILE A 231 -11.24 3.22 -3.33
C ILE A 231 -11.10 3.95 -4.67
N ALA A 232 -11.71 5.14 -4.82
CA ALA A 232 -11.62 5.93 -6.04
C ALA A 232 -10.17 6.36 -6.33
N LEU A 233 -9.45 6.85 -5.32
CA LEU A 233 -8.04 7.23 -5.41
C LEU A 233 -7.16 6.03 -5.82
N ARG A 234 -7.31 4.88 -5.15
CA ARG A 234 -6.55 3.66 -5.48
C ARG A 234 -6.95 3.07 -6.84
N TYR A 235 -8.20 3.20 -7.28
CA TYR A 235 -8.62 2.84 -8.64
C TYR A 235 -7.93 3.71 -9.70
N VAL A 236 -7.90 5.04 -9.54
CA VAL A 236 -7.19 5.94 -10.45
C VAL A 236 -5.70 5.63 -10.47
N GLN A 237 -5.07 5.44 -9.31
CA GLN A 237 -3.67 5.03 -9.19
C GLN A 237 -3.37 3.76 -10.00
N ARG A 238 -4.17 2.70 -9.83
CA ARG A 238 -4.01 1.45 -10.59
C ARG A 238 -4.24 1.65 -12.09
N ARG A 239 -5.24 2.45 -12.47
CA ARG A 239 -5.57 2.74 -13.88
C ARG A 239 -4.43 3.48 -14.58
N VAL A 240 -3.80 4.44 -13.91
CA VAL A 240 -2.61 5.15 -14.41
C VAL A 240 -1.46 4.16 -14.67
N LEU A 241 -1.15 3.29 -13.70
CA LEU A 241 -0.12 2.26 -13.88
C LEU A 241 -0.43 1.31 -15.04
N MET A 242 -1.65 0.76 -15.09
CA MET A 242 -2.08 -0.18 -16.14
C MET A 242 -2.21 0.47 -17.53
N SER A 243 -2.19 1.80 -17.63
CA SER A 243 -2.21 2.53 -18.91
C SER A 243 -0.82 2.68 -19.55
N ASP A 244 0.27 2.39 -18.83
CA ASP A 244 1.61 2.36 -19.42
C ASP A 244 1.71 1.20 -20.43
N PRO A 245 2.00 1.46 -21.72
CA PRO A 245 2.04 0.41 -22.74
C PRO A 245 3.11 -0.66 -22.44
N ASN A 246 4.13 -0.32 -21.65
CA ASN A 246 5.17 -1.27 -21.25
C ASN A 246 4.70 -2.21 -20.12
N TRP A 247 3.57 -1.94 -19.44
CA TRP A 247 3.04 -2.86 -18.41
C TRP A 247 2.59 -4.19 -19.01
N ASN A 248 2.22 -4.21 -20.31
CA ASN A 248 1.97 -5.43 -21.08
C ASN A 248 1.07 -6.47 -20.35
N ASN A 249 -0.05 -6.01 -19.78
CA ASN A 249 -0.98 -6.84 -18.99
C ASN A 249 -0.33 -7.60 -17.80
N GLY A 250 0.77 -7.06 -17.26
CA GLY A 250 1.56 -7.65 -16.18
C GLY A 250 2.78 -8.47 -16.65
N PHE A 251 2.96 -8.67 -17.95
CA PHE A 251 4.04 -9.48 -18.55
C PHE A 251 5.22 -8.61 -19.03
N TYR A 252 5.78 -7.79 -18.14
CA TYR A 252 6.88 -6.87 -18.45
C TYR A 252 8.27 -7.35 -17.99
N TYR A 253 8.37 -8.47 -17.28
CA TYR A 253 9.63 -8.92 -16.65
C TYR A 253 10.75 -9.23 -17.67
N ASP A 254 10.39 -9.76 -18.85
CA ASP A 254 11.32 -10.00 -19.96
C ASP A 254 11.36 -8.84 -20.99
N GLY A 255 10.71 -7.71 -20.66
CA GLY A 255 10.45 -6.61 -21.58
C GLY A 255 10.89 -5.24 -21.05
N ARG A 256 10.22 -4.19 -21.53
CA ARG A 256 10.43 -2.84 -21.00
C ARG A 256 9.64 -2.66 -19.71
N TYR A 257 10.26 -2.04 -18.72
CA TYR A 257 9.64 -1.76 -17.43
C TYR A 257 8.63 -0.60 -17.53
N PRO A 258 7.42 -0.68 -16.94
CA PRO A 258 6.40 0.38 -16.94
C PRO A 258 6.75 1.55 -16.00
N ARG A 259 7.84 2.26 -16.36
CA ARG A 259 8.43 3.31 -15.54
C ARG A 259 7.50 4.51 -15.37
N LEU A 260 6.81 4.93 -16.43
CA LEU A 260 5.96 6.13 -16.41
C LEU A 260 4.67 5.84 -15.63
N GLY A 261 4.03 4.70 -15.88
CA GLY A 261 2.86 4.26 -15.11
C GLY A 261 3.16 4.16 -13.62
N MET A 262 4.33 3.63 -13.25
CA MET A 262 4.74 3.53 -11.85
C MET A 262 5.12 4.89 -11.23
N LYS A 263 5.77 5.78 -11.99
CA LYS A 263 6.07 7.17 -11.58
C LYS A 263 4.78 7.91 -11.24
N HIS A 264 3.84 7.97 -12.17
CA HIS A 264 2.57 8.68 -11.99
C HIS A 264 1.67 8.03 -10.92
N ALA A 265 1.68 6.70 -10.79
CA ALA A 265 1.02 6.02 -9.67
C ALA A 265 1.61 6.40 -8.29
N ARG A 266 2.90 6.74 -8.22
CA ARG A 266 3.51 7.28 -7.00
C ARG A 266 3.21 8.76 -6.79
N GLU A 267 3.14 9.57 -7.84
CA GLU A 267 2.75 10.98 -7.73
C GLU A 267 1.34 11.10 -7.12
N VAL A 268 0.37 10.35 -7.67
CA VAL A 268 -1.00 10.24 -7.11
C VAL A 268 -0.97 9.82 -5.64
N ALA A 269 -0.19 8.79 -5.29
CA ALA A 269 -0.05 8.35 -3.91
C ALA A 269 0.50 9.45 -2.99
N THR A 270 1.57 10.12 -3.44
CA THR A 270 2.29 11.14 -2.69
C THR A 270 1.37 12.30 -2.33
N ILE A 271 0.56 12.78 -3.28
CA ILE A 271 -0.48 13.81 -3.07
C ILE A 271 -1.43 13.41 -1.93
N THR A 272 -1.86 12.14 -1.89
CA THR A 272 -2.86 11.63 -0.94
C THR A 272 -2.33 11.25 0.45
N TYR A 273 -1.00 11.18 0.63
CA TYR A 273 -0.37 10.79 1.91
C TYR A 273 -0.03 11.99 2.81
N ARG A 274 -0.28 13.21 2.36
CA ARG A 274 0.03 14.47 3.06
C ARG A 274 -1.15 15.44 2.97
N SER A 275 -1.24 16.39 3.90
CA SER A 275 -2.39 17.30 3.98
C SER A 275 -2.23 18.53 3.07
N GLY A 276 -3.36 19.09 2.63
CA GLY A 276 -3.39 20.37 1.90
C GLY A 276 -2.72 21.52 2.67
N THR A 277 -2.80 21.51 4.00
CA THR A 277 -2.11 22.48 4.86
C THR A 277 -0.59 22.33 4.83
N GLU A 278 -0.07 21.09 4.79
CA GLU A 278 1.37 20.84 4.65
C GLU A 278 1.88 21.26 3.27
N TRP A 279 1.14 20.96 2.20
CA TRP A 279 1.47 21.37 0.83
C TRP A 279 1.60 22.90 0.71
N GLN A 280 0.64 23.64 1.29
CA GLN A 280 0.65 25.10 1.32
C GLN A 280 1.83 25.66 2.13
N GLN A 281 2.20 25.01 3.25
CA GLN A 281 3.32 25.45 4.10
C GLN A 281 4.70 25.19 3.46
N ARG A 282 4.90 24.04 2.83
CA ARG A 282 6.19 23.65 2.22
C ARG A 282 6.46 24.40 0.92
N PHE A 283 5.50 24.41 0.00
CA PHE A 283 5.70 24.84 -1.38
C PHE A 283 4.95 26.13 -1.71
N GLY A 284 3.69 26.25 -1.27
CA GLY A 284 2.86 27.42 -1.58
C GLY A 284 2.75 27.67 -3.09
N ARG A 285 3.34 28.78 -3.57
CA ARG A 285 3.44 29.12 -5.01
C ARG A 285 4.88 29.37 -5.46
N LYS A 286 5.87 28.80 -4.78
CA LYS A 286 7.29 28.94 -5.15
C LYS A 286 7.54 28.32 -6.53
N ARG A 287 8.31 29.03 -7.36
CA ARG A 287 8.71 28.62 -8.70
C ARG A 287 10.14 28.09 -8.71
N ILE A 288 10.43 27.23 -9.67
CA ILE A 288 11.77 26.64 -9.87
C ILE A 288 12.73 27.70 -10.44
N ASP A 289 12.25 28.46 -11.42
CA ASP A 289 13.01 29.46 -12.16
C ASP A 289 12.38 30.87 -12.05
N ASP A 290 13.15 31.91 -12.42
CA ASP A 290 12.68 33.30 -12.41
C ASP A 290 11.63 33.54 -13.52
N PRO A 291 10.39 33.99 -13.16
CA PRO A 291 9.34 34.38 -14.10
C PRO A 291 9.76 35.33 -15.23
N GLN A 292 10.80 36.14 -15.02
CA GLN A 292 11.29 37.11 -16.00
C GLN A 292 12.21 36.48 -17.06
N THR A 293 12.67 35.24 -16.81
CA THR A 293 13.67 34.55 -17.66
C THR A 293 13.09 33.40 -18.48
N ILE A 294 11.95 32.82 -18.06
CA ILE A 294 11.31 31.68 -18.74
C ILE A 294 9.87 32.02 -19.10
N SER A 295 9.50 31.76 -20.35
CA SER A 295 8.11 31.87 -20.81
C SER A 295 7.26 30.69 -20.32
N PRO A 296 6.00 30.91 -19.88
CA PRO A 296 5.11 29.83 -19.44
C PRO A 296 4.95 28.75 -20.50
N ASN A 297 5.14 27.51 -20.08
CA ASN A 297 5.06 26.31 -20.91
C ASN A 297 4.47 25.17 -20.07
N LEU A 298 4.36 23.96 -20.63
CA LEU A 298 3.70 22.83 -19.96
C LEU A 298 4.60 22.04 -19.01
N CYS A 299 5.92 22.26 -19.00
CA CYS A 299 6.84 21.61 -18.07
C CYS A 299 6.71 22.17 -16.63
N PRO A 300 7.22 21.44 -15.61
CA PRO A 300 7.21 21.90 -14.22
C PRO A 300 7.72 23.34 -14.06
N GLU A 301 6.91 24.18 -13.43
CA GLU A 301 7.20 25.59 -13.14
C GLU A 301 7.28 25.83 -11.62
N PHE A 302 6.55 25.03 -10.83
CA PHE A 302 6.46 25.13 -9.38
C PHE A 302 7.29 24.07 -8.65
N GLU A 303 7.85 24.42 -7.48
CA GLU A 303 8.66 23.49 -6.66
C GLU A 303 7.92 22.18 -6.33
N ILE A 304 6.59 22.23 -6.16
CA ILE A 304 5.76 21.06 -5.88
C ILE A 304 5.73 20.07 -7.06
N GLU A 305 5.78 20.57 -8.30
CA GLU A 305 5.77 19.73 -9.50
C GLU A 305 7.10 18.99 -9.63
N SER A 306 8.23 19.70 -9.44
CA SER A 306 9.56 19.09 -9.37
C SER A 306 9.69 18.08 -8.22
N TYR A 307 9.11 18.37 -7.05
CA TYR A 307 9.08 17.43 -5.93
C TYR A 307 8.30 16.16 -6.24
N LEU A 308 7.10 16.27 -6.82
CA LEU A 308 6.30 15.11 -7.20
C LEU A 308 7.03 14.25 -8.25
N ASP A 309 7.61 14.89 -9.26
CA ASP A 309 8.41 14.25 -10.30
C ASP A 309 9.58 13.44 -9.71
N TYR A 310 10.36 14.06 -8.81
CA TYR A 310 11.48 13.43 -8.10
C TYR A 310 11.04 12.26 -7.22
N GLN A 311 9.91 12.39 -6.49
CA GLN A 311 9.37 11.31 -5.65
C GLN A 311 8.88 10.13 -6.51
N GLY A 312 8.22 10.42 -7.64
CA GLY A 312 7.82 9.43 -8.63
C GLY A 312 9.02 8.68 -9.17
N ASP A 313 10.04 9.40 -9.65
CA ASP A 313 11.27 8.85 -10.20
C ASP A 313 12.06 8.00 -9.18
N SER A 314 12.22 8.51 -7.96
CA SER A 314 12.92 7.81 -6.87
C SER A 314 12.23 6.51 -6.46
N PHE A 315 10.90 6.45 -6.52
CA PHE A 315 10.13 5.24 -6.18
C PHE A 315 10.03 4.26 -7.34
N CYS A 316 9.92 4.74 -8.59
CA CYS A 316 9.39 3.94 -9.70
C CYS A 316 10.17 2.65 -9.99
N VAL A 317 11.48 2.59 -9.68
CA VAL A 317 12.34 1.41 -9.88
C VAL A 317 12.57 0.57 -8.61
N LYS A 318 12.02 0.98 -7.46
CA LYS A 318 12.24 0.34 -6.15
C LYS A 318 11.15 -0.67 -5.77
N TYR A 319 9.99 -0.58 -6.40
CA TYR A 319 8.80 -1.36 -6.06
C TYR A 319 8.25 -2.05 -7.32
N ASP A 320 7.64 -3.22 -7.17
CA ASP A 320 7.14 -4.02 -8.29
C ASP A 320 5.73 -3.57 -8.75
N PRO A 321 5.51 -3.26 -10.04
CA PRO A 321 4.23 -2.77 -10.56
C PRO A 321 3.05 -3.71 -10.28
N ASN A 322 3.24 -5.02 -10.45
CA ASN A 322 2.16 -5.99 -10.23
C ASN A 322 1.82 -6.09 -8.74
N SER A 323 2.83 -6.08 -7.88
CA SER A 323 2.69 -6.08 -6.42
C SER A 323 1.90 -4.85 -5.96
N LEU A 324 2.18 -3.66 -6.50
CA LEU A 324 1.39 -2.46 -6.20
C LEU A 324 -0.08 -2.64 -6.61
N LEU A 325 -0.37 -3.13 -7.81
CA LEU A 325 -1.74 -3.38 -8.26
C LEU A 325 -2.48 -4.36 -7.35
N TYR A 326 -1.80 -5.45 -6.95
CA TYR A 326 -2.37 -6.54 -6.17
C TYR A 326 -2.68 -6.09 -4.73
N ILE A 327 -1.72 -5.45 -4.07
CA ILE A 327 -1.88 -4.95 -2.70
C ILE A 327 -2.90 -3.80 -2.67
N SER A 328 -2.83 -2.88 -3.64
CA SER A 328 -3.82 -1.78 -3.79
C SER A 328 -5.24 -2.32 -3.97
N LYS A 329 -5.43 -3.40 -4.74
CA LYS A 329 -6.75 -4.03 -4.89
C LYS A 329 -7.18 -4.81 -3.65
N ALA A 330 -6.27 -5.45 -2.91
CA ALA A 330 -6.58 -6.10 -1.64
C ALA A 330 -7.11 -5.10 -0.60
N MET A 331 -6.51 -3.91 -0.51
CA MET A 331 -7.02 -2.83 0.37
C MET A 331 -8.46 -2.39 0.04
N ASP A 332 -8.85 -2.41 -1.24
CA ASP A 332 -10.21 -2.06 -1.67
C ASP A 332 -11.24 -3.18 -1.46
N LEU A 333 -10.78 -4.43 -1.35
CA LEU A 333 -11.62 -5.60 -1.10
C LEU A 333 -11.77 -5.92 0.38
N PHE A 334 -10.98 -5.26 1.24
CA PHE A 334 -10.99 -5.51 2.67
C PHE A 334 -12.24 -4.94 3.35
N ASP A 335 -12.92 -5.83 4.07
CA ASP A 335 -14.06 -5.58 4.93
C ASP A 335 -14.06 -6.61 6.07
N LEU A 336 -13.98 -6.16 7.34
CA LEU A 336 -14.02 -7.05 8.51
C LEU A 336 -15.40 -7.71 8.73
N GLY A 337 -16.45 -7.12 8.16
CA GLY A 337 -17.82 -7.67 8.13
C GLY A 337 -18.05 -8.70 7.03
N GLU A 338 -17.08 -8.97 6.15
CA GLU A 338 -17.25 -9.95 5.06
C GLU A 338 -17.55 -11.35 5.64
N GLY A 339 -18.77 -11.86 5.38
CA GLY A 339 -19.26 -13.14 5.90
C GLY A 339 -20.12 -13.05 7.16
N PHE A 340 -20.40 -11.84 7.65
CA PHE A 340 -21.27 -11.55 8.80
C PHE A 340 -22.47 -10.70 8.38
N ASN A 341 -23.48 -10.52 9.25
CA ASN A 341 -24.64 -9.68 8.94
C ASN A 341 -24.33 -8.18 9.04
N SER A 342 -23.25 -7.81 9.74
CA SER A 342 -22.83 -6.42 9.91
C SER A 342 -21.31 -6.31 10.14
N LEU A 343 -20.80 -5.10 9.96
CA LEU A 343 -19.41 -4.78 10.32
C LEU A 343 -19.17 -4.89 11.85
N VAL A 344 -20.20 -4.64 12.68
CA VAL A 344 -20.13 -4.82 14.15
C VAL A 344 -19.89 -6.29 14.50
N GLU A 345 -20.65 -7.22 13.93
CA GLU A 345 -20.44 -8.67 14.11
C GLU A 345 -19.04 -9.11 13.65
N GLY A 346 -18.58 -8.57 12.51
CA GLY A 346 -17.23 -8.80 12.02
C GLY A 346 -16.13 -8.34 12.98
N MET A 347 -16.33 -7.17 13.60
CA MET A 347 -15.44 -6.55 14.58
C MET A 347 -15.49 -7.23 15.96
N ALA A 348 -16.60 -7.86 16.35
CA ALA A 348 -16.79 -8.57 17.63
C ALA A 348 -15.83 -9.74 17.85
N ARG A 349 -15.14 -10.18 16.79
CA ARG A 349 -14.05 -11.15 16.87
C ARG A 349 -12.78 -10.58 17.51
N ILE A 350 -12.62 -9.25 17.59
CA ILE A 350 -11.47 -8.57 18.20
C ILE A 350 -11.75 -8.41 19.71
N GLN A 351 -11.32 -9.41 20.49
CA GLN A 351 -11.57 -9.47 21.94
C GLN A 351 -10.46 -8.81 22.79
N CYS A 352 -9.33 -8.43 22.18
CA CYS A 352 -8.17 -7.91 22.88
C CYS A 352 -8.19 -6.37 23.03
N PRO A 353 -7.56 -5.81 24.09
CA PRO A 353 -7.36 -4.37 24.22
C PRO A 353 -6.73 -3.75 22.96
N THR A 354 -7.40 -2.74 22.42
CA THR A 354 -7.05 -2.14 21.13
C THR A 354 -6.82 -0.63 21.28
N LEU A 355 -5.65 -0.16 20.86
CA LEU A 355 -5.33 1.26 20.72
C LEU A 355 -5.55 1.69 19.27
N VAL A 356 -6.42 2.68 19.08
CA VAL A 356 -6.72 3.27 17.77
C VAL A 356 -6.12 4.67 17.70
N LEU A 357 -5.26 4.92 16.73
CA LEU A 357 -4.64 6.22 16.48
C LEU A 357 -5.01 6.73 15.09
N GLY A 358 -5.43 7.99 14.99
CA GLY A 358 -5.83 8.62 13.74
C GLY A 358 -5.24 10.03 13.60
N VAL A 359 -4.89 10.42 12.38
CA VAL A 359 -4.35 11.75 12.08
C VAL A 359 -5.49 12.65 11.60
N GLN A 360 -5.70 13.79 12.26
CA GLN A 360 -6.81 14.71 11.95
C GLN A 360 -6.81 15.23 10.51
N SER A 361 -5.63 15.34 9.91
CA SER A 361 -5.42 15.82 8.55
C SER A 361 -5.22 14.71 7.50
N ASP A 362 -5.52 13.45 7.86
CA ASP A 362 -5.52 12.33 6.92
C ASP A 362 -6.67 12.48 5.92
N VAL A 363 -6.36 12.37 4.62
CA VAL A 363 -7.33 12.47 3.52
C VAL A 363 -7.63 11.11 2.87
N LEU A 364 -6.84 10.08 3.18
CA LEU A 364 -6.98 8.74 2.61
C LEU A 364 -7.75 7.81 3.54
N PHE A 365 -7.43 7.88 4.84
CA PHE A 365 -8.14 7.21 5.93
C PHE A 365 -8.54 8.27 6.96
N PRO A 366 -9.55 9.13 6.64
CA PRO A 366 -9.88 10.28 7.48
C PRO A 366 -10.22 9.86 8.92
N VAL A 367 -9.98 10.77 9.87
CA VAL A 367 -10.13 10.50 11.32
C VAL A 367 -11.50 9.95 11.74
N THR A 368 -12.52 10.16 10.91
CA THR A 368 -13.84 9.54 11.03
C THR A 368 -13.79 8.00 10.96
N GLN A 369 -12.92 7.40 10.14
CA GLN A 369 -12.75 5.94 10.04
C GLN A 369 -12.05 5.35 11.27
N GLN A 370 -11.15 6.09 11.93
CA GLN A 370 -10.57 5.66 13.19
C GLN A 370 -11.59 5.77 14.34
N ARG A 371 -12.45 6.79 14.33
CA ARG A 371 -13.60 6.87 15.24
C ARG A 371 -14.64 5.77 14.97
N GLU A 372 -14.84 5.40 13.71
CA GLU A 372 -15.68 4.26 13.31
C GLU A 372 -15.15 2.95 13.89
N ILE A 373 -13.84 2.65 13.78
CA ILE A 373 -13.23 1.48 14.46
C ILE A 373 -13.51 1.49 15.97
N GLU A 374 -13.33 2.65 16.63
CA GLU A 374 -13.53 2.77 18.08
C GLU A 374 -14.99 2.58 18.51
N ALA A 375 -15.94 3.13 17.74
CA ALA A 375 -17.37 2.94 17.97
C ALA A 375 -17.80 1.48 17.75
N LEU A 376 -17.36 0.86 16.64
CA LEU A 376 -17.64 -0.54 16.32
C LEU A 376 -17.12 -1.50 17.40
N LEU A 377 -15.89 -1.28 17.91
CA LEU A 377 -15.33 -2.08 18.99
C LEU A 377 -16.09 -1.91 20.31
N LYS A 378 -16.61 -0.71 20.60
CA LYS A 378 -17.44 -0.47 21.80
C LYS A 378 -18.80 -1.16 21.70
N GLU A 379 -19.48 -1.03 20.57
CA GLU A 379 -20.77 -1.68 20.30
C GLU A 379 -20.66 -3.21 20.30
N ALA A 380 -19.54 -3.74 19.81
CA ALA A 380 -19.27 -5.17 19.79
C ALA A 380 -18.88 -5.79 21.16
N LEU A 381 -18.58 -4.97 22.16
CA LEU A 381 -18.18 -5.38 23.52
C LEU A 381 -19.21 -5.00 24.60
N SER A 382 -20.34 -4.41 24.22
CA SER A 382 -21.47 -4.03 25.08
C SER A 382 -22.61 -5.06 25.05
#